data_AF-A0A426TW57-F1
#
_entry.id   AF-A0A426TW57-F1
#
_cell.length_a   1.000
_cell.length_b   1.000
_cell.length_c   1.000
_cell.angle_alpha   90.00
_cell.angle_beta   90.00
_cell.angle_gamma   90.00
#
_symmetry.space_group_name_H-M   'P 1'
#
loop_
_entity.id
_entity.type
_entity.pdbx_description
1 polymer ?
#
loop_
_entity_poly.entity_id
_entity_poly.type
_entity_poly.pdbx_seq_one_letter_code
_entity_poly.pdbx_strand_id
1 'polypeptide(L)'
;MRRPNYEDVRWDHGAADAAMGACERCAAELDRTLGDTGHAAAQARAQWQGNHQDRFAQERQALNGHGRALVIACRAAARAIATASQQAYEEQARRLRERAAYEQWQREEREREAREEEERRERARQQRV
;
A
#
# COMPACT_ATOMS: atom_id res chain seq x y z
N MET A 1 0.32 -22.25 22.66
CA MET A 1 0.14 -21.50 21.39
C MET A 1 -0.83 -20.33 21.63
N ARG A 2 -0.60 -19.14 21.06
CA ARG A 2 -1.51 -17.98 21.21
C ARG A 2 -2.68 -18.11 20.22
N ARG A 3 -3.90 -17.70 20.61
CA ARG A 3 -5.06 -17.64 19.69
C ARG A 3 -4.81 -16.62 18.56
N PRO A 4 -5.09 -16.96 17.29
CA PRO A 4 -4.87 -16.07 16.15
C PRO A 4 -5.94 -14.96 16.10
N ASN A 5 -5.64 -13.89 15.36
CA ASN A 5 -6.63 -12.87 15.05
C ASN A 5 -7.58 -13.33 13.94
N TYR A 6 -8.87 -13.45 14.24
CA TYR A 6 -9.92 -13.86 13.30
C TYR A 6 -10.57 -12.70 12.53
N GLU A 7 -10.25 -11.46 12.87
CA GLU A 7 -10.70 -10.30 12.09
C GLU A 7 -9.86 -10.15 10.84
N ASP A 8 -10.52 -10.02 9.69
CA ASP A 8 -9.86 -9.76 8.41
C ASP A 8 -9.40 -8.31 8.30
N VAL A 9 -8.31 -8.09 7.57
CA VAL A 9 -7.84 -6.76 7.22
C VAL A 9 -8.87 -6.11 6.29
N ARG A 10 -9.38 -4.94 6.68
CA ARG A 10 -10.26 -4.13 5.85
C ARG A 10 -9.43 -3.13 5.06
N TRP A 11 -9.23 -3.41 3.77
CA TRP A 11 -8.57 -2.52 2.83
C TRP A 11 -9.25 -2.63 1.47
N ASP A 12 -9.62 -1.49 0.89
CA ASP A 12 -10.22 -1.45 -0.45
C ASP A 12 -9.12 -1.29 -1.49
N HIS A 13 -8.67 -2.44 -2.03
CA HIS A 13 -7.64 -2.47 -3.08
C HIS A 13 -8.10 -1.77 -4.37
N GLY A 14 -9.39 -1.84 -4.71
CA GLY A 14 -9.92 -1.18 -5.91
C GLY A 14 -9.88 0.33 -5.78
N ALA A 15 -10.28 0.87 -4.63
CA ALA A 15 -10.16 2.29 -4.34
C ALA A 15 -8.70 2.76 -4.29
N ALA A 16 -7.81 1.93 -3.72
CA ALA A 16 -6.38 2.23 -3.68
C ALA A 16 -5.76 2.31 -5.09
N ASP A 17 -6.04 1.33 -5.96
CA ASP A 17 -5.57 1.33 -7.35
C ASP A 17 -6.12 2.53 -8.13
N ALA A 18 -7.40 2.87 -7.94
CA ALA A 18 -8.01 4.04 -8.56
C ALA A 18 -7.32 5.35 -8.12
N ALA A 19 -7.01 5.47 -6.82
CA ALA A 19 -6.32 6.62 -6.26
C ALA A 19 -4.87 6.74 -6.77
N MET A 20 -4.12 5.64 -6.78
CA MET A 20 -2.77 5.59 -7.37
C MET A 20 -2.80 6.03 -8.84
N GLY A 21 -3.71 5.47 -9.63
CA GLY A 21 -3.87 5.84 -11.03
C GLY A 21 -4.23 7.31 -11.21
N ALA A 22 -5.06 7.88 -10.34
CA ALA A 22 -5.39 9.31 -10.38
C ALA A 22 -4.16 10.20 -10.08
N CYS A 23 -3.34 9.82 -9.09
CA CYS A 23 -2.10 10.51 -8.77
C CYS A 23 -1.11 10.49 -9.95
N GLU A 24 -0.90 9.33 -10.58
CA GLU A 24 0.00 9.20 -11.72
C GLU A 24 -0.49 9.97 -12.95
N ARG A 25 -1.80 9.94 -13.24
CA ARG A 25 -2.40 10.74 -14.32
C ARG A 25 -2.23 12.25 -14.06
N CYS A 26 -2.46 12.70 -12.83
CA CYS A 26 -2.28 14.09 -12.44
C CYS A 26 -0.82 14.54 -12.61
N ALA A 27 0.14 13.72 -12.15
CA ALA A 27 1.56 13.98 -12.34
C ALA A 27 1.95 14.09 -13.81
N ALA A 28 1.46 13.18 -14.66
CA ALA A 28 1.72 13.20 -16.09
C ALA A 28 1.12 14.43 -16.78
N GLU A 29 -0.09 14.84 -16.40
CA GLU A 29 -0.74 16.04 -16.93
C GLU A 29 0.00 17.32 -16.56
N LEU A 30 0.46 17.41 -15.31
CA LEU A 30 1.28 18.53 -14.83
C LEU A 30 2.61 18.60 -15.57
N ASP A 31 3.33 17.48 -15.72
CA ASP A 31 4.59 17.44 -16.47
C ASP A 31 4.39 17.92 -17.93
N ARG A 32 3.33 17.45 -18.59
CA ARG A 32 2.97 17.90 -19.96
C ARG A 32 2.69 19.40 -19.99
N THR A 33 1.80 19.87 -19.12
CA THR A 33 1.41 21.29 -19.05
C THR A 33 2.60 22.20 -18.76
N LEU A 34 3.51 21.79 -17.86
CA LEU A 34 4.74 22.53 -17.57
C LEU A 34 5.68 22.59 -18.78
N GLY A 35 5.76 21.51 -19.55
CA GLY A 35 6.48 21.45 -20.83
C GLY A 35 5.90 22.41 -21.87
N ASP A 36 4.60 22.32 -22.12
CA ASP A 36 3.89 23.16 -23.11
C ASP A 36 4.00 24.64 -22.77
N THR A 37 3.76 24.99 -21.50
CA THR A 37 3.89 26.36 -21.01
C THR A 37 5.35 26.84 -21.02
N GLY A 38 6.32 25.94 -20.89
CA GLY A 38 7.75 26.24 -21.04
C GLY A 38 8.09 26.60 -22.49
N HIS A 39 7.58 25.84 -23.45
CA HIS A 39 7.77 26.13 -24.88
C HIS A 39 7.13 27.47 -25.28
N ALA A 40 5.88 27.72 -24.86
CA ALA A 40 5.20 28.99 -25.10
C ALA A 40 5.95 30.19 -24.49
N ALA A 41 6.47 30.03 -23.26
CA ALA A 41 7.25 31.08 -22.60
C ALA A 41 8.57 31.37 -23.33
N ALA A 42 9.23 30.35 -23.89
CA ALA A 42 10.44 30.54 -24.68
C ALA A 42 10.17 31.35 -25.97
N GLN A 43 9.06 31.05 -26.67
CA GLN A 43 8.63 31.81 -27.84
C GLN A 43 8.30 33.27 -27.48
N ALA A 44 7.59 33.50 -26.37
CA ALA A 44 7.23 34.86 -25.91
C ALA A 44 8.47 35.68 -25.52
N ARG A 45 9.47 35.07 -24.85
CA ARG A 45 10.72 35.75 -24.48
C ARG A 45 11.53 36.23 -25.68
N ALA A 46 11.43 35.59 -26.84
CA ALA A 46 12.12 36.03 -28.05
C ALA A 46 11.60 37.39 -28.57
N GLN A 47 10.40 37.79 -28.17
CA GLN A 47 9.73 39.01 -28.65
C GLN A 47 9.67 40.13 -27.59
N TRP A 48 9.99 39.84 -26.33
CA TRP A 48 9.92 40.81 -25.23
C TRP A 48 11.29 41.42 -24.91
N GLN A 49 11.35 42.75 -24.88
CA GLN A 49 12.52 43.53 -24.46
C GLN A 49 12.17 44.41 -23.24
N GLY A 50 13.10 44.56 -22.29
CA GLY A 50 13.00 45.48 -21.15
C GLY A 50 12.60 44.86 -19.80
N ASN A 51 12.45 45.70 -18.77
CA ASN A 51 12.33 45.32 -17.35
C ASN A 51 11.20 44.33 -17.00
N HIS A 52 10.17 44.21 -17.83
CA HIS A 52 9.08 43.24 -17.62
C HIS A 52 9.51 41.79 -17.86
N GLN A 53 10.61 41.57 -18.59
CA GLN A 53 11.16 40.26 -18.89
C GLN A 53 11.67 39.54 -17.64
N ASP A 54 12.38 40.26 -16.76
CA ASP A 54 12.98 39.69 -15.56
C ASP A 54 11.90 39.28 -14.54
N ARG A 55 10.89 40.13 -14.35
CA ARG A 55 9.74 39.83 -13.49
C ARG A 55 8.99 38.58 -13.99
N PHE A 56 8.68 38.52 -15.29
CA PHE A 56 8.05 37.35 -15.88
C PHE A 56 8.90 36.08 -15.71
N ALA A 57 10.21 36.18 -15.91
CA ALA A 57 11.12 35.05 -15.73
C ALA A 57 11.11 34.52 -14.28
N GLN A 58 11.11 35.42 -13.28
CA GLN A 58 11.05 35.07 -11.86
C GLN A 58 9.71 34.40 -11.50
N GLU A 59 8.58 35.01 -11.88
CA GLU A 59 7.24 34.45 -11.63
C GLU A 59 7.10 33.07 -12.31
N ARG A 60 7.63 32.92 -13.53
CA ARG A 60 7.63 31.65 -14.25
C ARG A 60 8.51 30.59 -13.58
N GLN A 61 9.67 30.97 -13.06
CA GLN A 61 10.55 30.05 -12.32
C GLN A 61 9.86 29.55 -11.06
N ALA A 62 9.20 30.43 -10.31
CA ALA A 62 8.42 30.06 -9.12
C ALA A 62 7.28 29.08 -9.48
N LEU A 63 6.52 29.37 -10.54
CA LEU A 63 5.45 28.50 -11.02
C LEU A 63 5.96 27.12 -11.44
N ASN A 64 7.07 27.05 -12.18
CA ASN A 64 7.73 25.80 -12.54
C ASN A 64 8.18 25.01 -11.29
N GLY A 65 8.71 25.70 -10.27
CA GLY A 65 9.09 25.10 -9.01
C GLY A 65 7.91 24.46 -8.30
N HIS A 66 6.80 25.20 -8.14
CA HIS A 66 5.57 24.69 -7.54
C HIS A 66 4.98 23.51 -8.33
N GLY A 67 4.95 23.60 -9.65
CA GLY A 67 4.44 22.52 -10.50
C GLY A 67 5.25 21.23 -10.34
N ARG A 68 6.59 21.33 -10.36
CA ARG A 68 7.47 20.17 -10.12
C ARG A 68 7.31 19.58 -8.72
N ALA A 69 7.16 20.44 -7.71
CA ALA A 69 6.89 19.98 -6.35
C ALA A 69 5.58 19.20 -6.27
N LEU A 70 4.54 19.65 -6.98
CA LEU A 70 3.24 18.96 -7.03
C LEU A 70 3.34 17.60 -7.76
N VAL A 71 4.07 17.53 -8.87
CA VAL A 71 4.37 16.26 -9.56
C VAL A 71 5.04 15.25 -8.62
N ILE A 72 6.05 15.70 -7.87
CA ILE A 72 6.75 14.87 -6.89
C ILE A 72 5.78 14.40 -5.80
N ALA A 73 4.93 15.29 -5.28
CA ALA A 73 3.95 14.97 -4.26
C ALA A 73 2.93 13.93 -4.73
N CYS A 74 2.42 14.06 -5.97
CA CYS A 74 1.53 13.07 -6.57
C CYS A 74 2.18 11.69 -6.68
N ARG A 75 3.41 11.61 -7.19
CA ARG A 75 4.15 10.33 -7.29
C ARG A 75 4.46 9.74 -5.91
N ALA A 76 4.82 10.58 -4.94
CA ALA A 76 5.05 10.15 -3.57
C ALA A 76 3.77 9.59 -2.93
N ALA A 77 2.62 10.23 -3.15
CA ALA A 77 1.32 9.75 -2.68
C ALA A 77 0.96 8.39 -3.29
N ALA A 78 1.13 8.22 -4.61
CA ALA A 78 0.90 6.95 -5.29
C ALA A 78 1.76 5.82 -4.69
N ARG A 79 3.06 6.08 -4.45
CA ARG A 79 3.95 5.11 -3.78
C ARG A 79 3.53 4.79 -2.36
N ALA A 80 3.07 5.77 -1.60
CA ALA A 80 2.60 5.56 -0.24
C ALA A 80 1.36 4.65 -0.20
N ILE A 81 0.41 4.87 -1.12
CA ILE A 81 -0.79 4.03 -1.27
C ILE A 81 -0.41 2.61 -1.69
N ALA A 82 0.55 2.45 -2.60
CA ALA A 82 1.04 1.15 -3.03
C ALA A 82 1.65 0.37 -1.85
N THR A 83 2.51 1.02 -1.06
CA THR A 83 3.11 0.42 0.14
C THR A 83 2.04 0.00 1.15
N ALA A 84 1.05 0.86 1.42
CA ALA A 84 -0.04 0.54 2.34
C ALA A 84 -0.89 -0.65 1.86
N SER A 85 -1.16 -0.72 0.55
CA SER A 85 -1.88 -1.84 -0.07
C SER A 85 -1.11 -3.15 0.06
N GLN A 86 0.21 -3.12 -0.15
CA GLN A 86 1.07 -4.28 0.03
C GLN A 86 1.09 -4.74 1.50
N GLN A 87 1.21 -3.82 2.44
CA GLN A 87 1.17 -4.12 3.87
C GLN A 87 -0.16 -4.75 4.29
N ALA A 88 -1.28 -4.25 3.77
CA ALA A 88 -2.60 -4.82 4.04
C ALA A 88 -2.70 -6.27 3.53
N TYR A 89 -2.20 -6.54 2.32
CA TYR A 89 -2.14 -7.88 1.74
C TYR A 89 -1.27 -8.83 2.58
N GLU A 90 -0.06 -8.39 2.94
CA GLU A 90 0.89 -9.17 3.74
C GLU A 90 0.34 -9.50 5.13
N GLU A 91 -0.32 -8.53 5.77
CA GLU A 91 -0.95 -8.72 7.07
C GLU A 91 -2.12 -9.71 6.99
N GLN A 92 -2.96 -9.63 5.95
CA GLN A 92 -4.03 -10.62 5.76
C GLN A 92 -3.44 -12.02 5.53
N ALA A 93 -2.42 -12.14 4.69
CA ALA A 93 -1.74 -13.40 4.44
C ALA A 93 -1.10 -13.97 5.73
N ARG A 94 -0.51 -13.11 6.57
CA ARG A 94 0.01 -13.51 7.89
C ARG A 94 -1.10 -14.05 8.79
N ARG A 95 -2.22 -13.34 8.91
CA ARG A 95 -3.37 -13.78 9.72
C ARG A 95 -3.92 -15.13 9.26
N LEU A 96 -4.03 -15.35 7.96
CA LEU A 96 -4.48 -16.64 7.41
C LEU A 96 -3.53 -17.78 7.76
N ARG A 97 -2.22 -17.57 7.67
CA ARG A 97 -1.21 -18.57 8.10
C ARG A 97 -1.31 -18.88 9.59
N GLU A 98 -1.49 -17.86 10.43
CA GLU A 98 -1.64 -18.04 11.87
C GLU A 98 -2.91 -18.81 12.24
N ARG A 99 -4.03 -18.52 11.55
CA ARG A 99 -5.28 -19.28 11.72
C ARG A 99 -5.11 -20.74 11.33
N ALA A 100 -4.54 -21.01 10.15
CA ALA A 100 -4.30 -22.37 9.69
C ALA A 100 -3.39 -23.16 10.64
N ALA A 101 -2.30 -22.54 11.11
CA ALA A 101 -1.40 -23.16 12.08
C ALA A 101 -2.10 -23.47 13.41
N TYR A 102 -2.94 -22.55 13.90
CA TYR A 102 -3.70 -22.78 15.14
C TYR A 102 -4.73 -23.90 14.99
N GLU A 103 -5.44 -23.97 13.87
CA GLU A 103 -6.39 -25.04 13.58
C GLU A 103 -5.71 -26.41 13.45
N GLN A 104 -4.51 -26.45 12.87
CA GLN A 104 -3.69 -27.66 12.82
C GLN A 104 -3.29 -28.10 14.22
N TRP A 105 -2.74 -27.19 15.04
CA TRP A 105 -2.37 -27.51 16.42
C TRP A 105 -3.57 -27.99 17.24
N GLN A 106 -4.75 -27.38 17.08
CA GLN A 106 -5.97 -27.84 17.74
C GLN A 106 -6.43 -29.24 17.29
N ARG A 107 -6.13 -29.65 16.06
CA ARG A 107 -6.40 -31.02 15.60
C ARG A 107 -5.44 -32.00 16.24
N GLU A 108 -4.14 -31.69 16.19
CA GLU A 108 -3.08 -32.52 16.78
C GLU A 108 -3.28 -32.72 18.29
N GLU A 109 -3.63 -31.67 19.04
CA GLU A 109 -3.91 -31.79 20.48
C GLU A 109 -5.14 -32.66 20.76
N ARG A 110 -6.22 -32.51 19.97
CA ARG A 110 -7.42 -33.35 20.12
C ARG A 110 -7.14 -34.83 19.82
N GLU A 111 -6.35 -35.10 18.78
CA GLU A 111 -5.94 -36.47 18.44
C GLU A 111 -5.06 -37.06 19.54
N ARG A 112 -4.16 -36.25 20.11
CA ARG A 112 -3.30 -36.67 21.22
C ARG A 112 -4.11 -36.96 22.47
N GLU A 113 -5.03 -36.08 22.86
CA GLU A 113 -5.92 -36.28 24.00
C GLU A 113 -6.77 -37.55 23.83
N ALA A 114 -7.29 -37.80 22.62
CA ALA A 114 -8.06 -39.00 22.31
C ALA A 114 -7.22 -40.29 22.48
N ARG A 115 -5.97 -40.30 21.97
CA ARG A 115 -5.04 -41.44 22.15
C ARG A 115 -4.70 -41.66 23.63
N GLU A 116 -4.39 -40.59 24.37
CA GLU A 116 -4.08 -40.67 25.80
C GLU A 116 -5.30 -41.13 26.63
N GLU A 117 -6.52 -40.80 26.21
CA GLU A 117 -7.75 -41.30 26.84
C GLU A 117 -7.99 -42.79 26.54
N GLU A 118 -7.79 -43.22 25.28
CA GLU A 118 -7.90 -44.63 24.88
C GLU A 118 -6.91 -45.50 25.65
N GLU A 119 -5.63 -45.11 25.71
CA GLU A 119 -4.61 -45.80 26.50
C GLU A 119 -4.97 -45.87 27.99
N ARG A 120 -5.50 -44.79 28.56
CA ARG A 120 -5.96 -44.79 29.97
C ARG A 120 -7.10 -45.77 30.19
N ARG A 121 -8.06 -45.83 29.27
CA ARG A 121 -9.18 -46.79 29.33
C ARG A 121 -8.70 -48.22 29.20
N GLU A 122 -7.75 -48.51 28.33
CA GLU A 122 -7.15 -49.84 28.18
C GLU A 122 -6.39 -50.28 29.44
N ARG A 123 -5.55 -49.41 30.00
CA ARG A 123 -4.85 -49.69 31.27
C ARG A 123 -5.82 -49.94 32.41
N ALA A 124 -6.88 -49.14 32.51
CA ALA A 124 -7.93 -49.32 33.53
C ALA A 124 -8.70 -50.64 33.35
N ARG A 125 -8.89 -51.13 32.12
CA ARG A 125 -9.49 -52.44 31.84
C ARG A 125 -8.55 -53.58 32.25
N GLN A 126 -7.26 -53.46 31.95
CA GLN A 126 -6.26 -54.48 32.30
C GLN A 126 -6.05 -54.61 33.81
N GLN A 127 -6.23 -53.55 34.59
CA GLN A 127 -6.12 -53.59 36.07
C GLN A 127 -7.36 -54.14 36.78
N ARG A 128 -8.47 -54.37 36.05
CA ARG A 128 -9.74 -54.88 36.61
C ARG A 128 -9.94 -56.40 36.41
N VAL A 129 -9.03 -57.05 35.68
CA VAL A 129 -8.98 -58.51 35.47
C VAL A 129 -7.88 -59.08 36.37
#